data_AF-A0A2D6X2J8-F1
#
_entry.id   AF-A0A2D6X2J8-F1
#
_cell.length_a   1.000
_cell.length_b   1.000
_cell.length_c   1.000
_cell.angle_alpha   90.00
_cell.angle_beta   90.00
_cell.angle_gamma   90.00
#
_symmetry.space_group_name_H-M   'P 1'
#
loop_
_entity.id
_entity.type
_entity.pdbx_description
1 polymer ?
#
loop_
_entity_poly.entity_id
_entity_poly.type
_entity_poly.pdbx_seq_one_letter_code
_entity_poly.pdbx_strand_id
1 'polypeptide(L)'
;MARIGDLGNLAEERSSNAGTQQFSDSKSLWRNHIRPQFNDEFAVIRFVPGQDLEDGDKTLFHPVQGVSQNGRQFTSYEFCNDAKANYKILEKDERGVGIKTEPFFSDPCSHCQNNDPKLRDENGKIILRNRYRYYVMHYGTYHVESNPAIAEQREWTQDWKSVEVGRQMYYRETKMQIQILELAPGTWGDLHDDYIRNGTILGRTYEYRRVFRENQVRYKLISSDIKVPSFQKELEEAVSSLPPMTDISTGALTEIDLPVFQTAKKEKEQVVNDDAFANMANFEDEE
;
A
#
# COMPACT_ATOMS: atom_id res chain seq x y z
N MET A 1 34.91 23.67 30.44
CA MET A 1 35.68 24.85 29.98
C MET A 1 36.55 24.38 28.82
N ALA A 2 36.58 24.90 27.59
CA ALA A 2 36.08 26.11 26.92
C ALA A 2 35.58 25.72 25.49
N ARG A 3 34.43 26.25 24.99
CA ARG A 3 34.22 27.37 24.00
C ARG A 3 34.65 27.06 22.55
N ILE A 4 33.72 27.00 21.59
CA ILE A 4 33.16 28.09 20.75
C ILE A 4 34.25 28.81 19.94
N GLY A 5 34.19 28.65 18.61
CA GLY A 5 34.61 29.65 17.63
C GLY A 5 35.80 29.23 16.76
N ASP A 6 35.50 28.67 15.59
CA ASP A 6 35.95 29.31 14.35
C ASP A 6 34.82 29.24 13.32
N LEU A 7 34.29 30.44 13.09
CA LEU A 7 33.31 30.84 12.08
C LEU A 7 34.04 31.09 10.75
N GLY A 8 33.31 30.96 9.64
CA GLY A 8 33.72 31.49 8.34
C GLY A 8 33.06 30.78 7.16
N ASN A 9 31.73 30.79 7.08
CA ASN A 9 30.99 31.60 6.09
C ASN A 9 31.49 31.50 4.65
N LEU A 10 30.81 30.70 3.83
CA LEU A 10 30.55 31.02 2.43
C LEU A 10 29.06 30.89 2.14
N ALA A 11 28.43 32.07 2.16
CA ALA A 11 27.28 32.51 1.37
C ALA A 11 25.97 31.71 1.47
N GLU A 12 25.08 32.24 2.31
CA GLU A 12 23.66 32.37 2.02
C GLU A 12 23.43 33.06 0.67
N GLU A 13 22.49 32.54 -0.13
CA GLU A 13 21.31 33.24 -0.66
C GLU A 13 20.84 32.61 -1.98
N ARG A 14 19.85 31.71 -1.89
CA ARG A 14 18.63 31.83 -2.69
C ARG A 14 17.43 31.44 -1.83
N SER A 15 16.77 32.47 -1.37
CA SER A 15 15.52 32.47 -0.63
C SER A 15 14.34 32.01 -1.50
N SER A 16 13.52 31.17 -0.88
CA SER A 16 12.05 31.02 -0.94
C SER A 16 11.31 30.91 -2.29
N ASN A 17 10.64 29.76 -2.48
CA ASN A 17 9.19 29.74 -2.65
C ASN A 17 8.55 28.37 -2.31
N ALA A 18 7.70 28.44 -1.28
CA ALA A 18 6.54 27.64 -0.88
C ALA A 18 6.23 26.29 -1.57
N GLY A 19 6.12 25.24 -0.73
CA GLY A 19 5.37 24.01 -1.00
C GLY A 19 5.86 22.81 -0.19
N THR A 20 5.47 22.70 1.08
CA THR A 20 5.46 21.46 1.90
C THR A 20 6.57 20.43 1.62
N GLN A 21 7.77 20.66 2.18
CA GLN A 21 8.72 19.57 2.41
C GLN A 21 8.22 18.71 3.57
N GLN A 22 7.42 17.70 3.24
CA GLN A 22 6.89 16.72 4.18
C GLN A 22 7.91 15.58 4.35
N PHE A 23 8.56 15.52 5.52
CA PHE A 23 9.19 14.34 6.15
C PHE A 23 9.61 13.17 5.23
N SER A 24 10.68 13.35 4.45
CA SER A 24 11.40 12.24 3.82
C SER A 24 12.33 11.59 4.86
N ASP A 25 11.85 10.55 5.54
CA ASP A 25 12.69 9.78 6.47
C ASP A 25 12.35 8.26 6.46
N SER A 26 13.38 7.51 6.08
CA SER A 26 13.77 6.09 6.28
C SER A 26 12.87 4.87 5.92
N LYS A 27 11.65 5.01 5.37
CA LYS A 27 10.77 3.85 5.01
C LYS A 27 9.81 4.07 3.82
N SER A 28 10.22 4.82 2.79
CA SER A 28 9.36 5.24 1.67
C SER A 28 8.47 4.14 1.08
N LEU A 29 9.00 2.94 0.78
CA LEU A 29 8.18 1.81 0.30
C LEU A 29 7.17 1.28 1.32
N TRP A 30 7.50 1.23 2.62
CA TRP A 30 6.57 0.73 3.63
C TRP A 30 5.32 1.60 3.75
N ARG A 31 5.42 2.91 3.50
CA ARG A 31 4.28 3.85 3.52
C ARG A 31 3.31 3.59 2.35
N ASN A 32 3.84 3.00 1.27
CA ASN A 32 3.11 2.69 0.05
C ASN A 32 2.44 1.32 0.06
N HIS A 33 2.62 0.50 1.10
CA HIS A 33 1.94 -0.79 1.20
C HIS A 33 0.59 -0.67 1.90
N ILE A 34 -0.42 -1.37 1.38
CA ILE A 34 -1.70 -1.55 2.07
C ILE A 34 -1.54 -2.69 3.07
N ARG A 35 -1.68 -2.36 4.36
CA ARG A 35 -1.57 -3.35 5.45
C ARG A 35 -2.55 -3.04 6.58
N PRO A 36 -3.77 -3.61 6.52
CA PRO A 36 -4.70 -3.52 7.63
C PRO A 36 -4.07 -4.10 8.89
N GLN A 37 -4.08 -3.34 9.98
CA GLN A 37 -3.38 -3.68 11.22
C GLN A 37 -4.31 -4.41 12.19
N PHE A 38 -5.57 -3.98 12.26
CA PHE A 38 -6.55 -4.51 13.20
C PHE A 38 -7.53 -5.49 12.53
N ASN A 39 -8.19 -6.35 13.32
CA ASN A 39 -9.12 -7.36 12.77
C ASN A 39 -10.45 -6.75 12.31
N ASP A 40 -10.78 -5.59 12.86
CA ASP A 40 -11.96 -4.79 12.60
C ASP A 40 -11.69 -3.71 11.53
N GLU A 41 -10.53 -3.78 10.89
CA GLU A 41 -10.06 -2.87 9.85
C GLU A 41 -10.09 -3.55 8.47
N PHE A 42 -10.48 -2.79 7.46
CA PHE A 42 -10.30 -3.19 6.07
C PHE A 42 -10.00 -2.00 5.16
N ALA A 43 -9.22 -2.27 4.12
CA ALA A 43 -8.91 -1.30 3.08
C ALA A 43 -9.87 -1.49 1.90
N VAL A 44 -10.40 -0.38 1.38
CA VAL A 44 -11.22 -0.38 0.15
C VAL A 44 -10.35 -0.04 -1.04
N ILE A 45 -10.29 -0.95 -2.00
CA ILE A 45 -9.33 -0.88 -3.10
C ILE A 45 -9.97 -1.18 -4.46
N ARG A 46 -9.31 -0.73 -5.53
CA ARG A 46 -9.54 -1.20 -6.90
C ARG A 46 -8.20 -1.48 -7.58
N PHE A 47 -8.12 -2.53 -8.40
CA PHE A 47 -6.94 -2.77 -9.24
C PHE A 47 -6.83 -1.66 -10.28
N VAL A 48 -5.60 -1.22 -10.55
CA VAL A 48 -5.36 -0.17 -11.54
C VAL A 48 -5.58 -0.70 -12.97
N PRO A 49 -5.91 0.17 -13.94
CA PRO A 49 -6.07 -0.24 -15.34
C PRO A 49 -4.80 -0.91 -15.87
N GLY A 50 -4.96 -1.97 -16.66
CA GLY A 50 -3.84 -2.73 -17.22
C GLY A 50 -3.15 -3.69 -16.24
N GLN A 51 -3.70 -3.86 -15.02
CA GLN A 51 -3.27 -4.89 -14.08
C GLN A 51 -4.40 -5.87 -13.75
N ASP A 52 -4.77 -6.71 -14.72
CA ASP A 52 -5.67 -7.83 -14.45
C ASP A 52 -4.90 -8.98 -13.75
N LEU A 53 -5.56 -10.11 -13.49
CA LEU A 53 -5.02 -11.17 -12.64
C LEU A 53 -3.58 -11.60 -13.01
N GLU A 54 -3.31 -11.74 -14.31
CA GLU A 54 -2.02 -12.25 -14.82
C GLU A 54 -0.91 -11.21 -14.87
N ASP A 55 -1.25 -9.92 -14.79
CA ASP A 55 -0.30 -8.80 -14.88
C ASP A 55 0.40 -8.49 -13.56
N GLY A 56 -0.08 -9.06 -12.45
CA GLY A 56 0.56 -8.94 -11.15
C GLY A 56 1.95 -9.56 -11.13
N ASP A 57 2.85 -9.01 -10.31
CA ASP A 57 4.17 -9.59 -10.11
C ASP A 57 4.08 -10.86 -9.28
N LYS A 58 4.53 -11.99 -9.84
CA LYS A 58 4.44 -13.35 -9.25
C LYS A 58 5.81 -13.82 -8.80
N THR A 59 6.40 -13.14 -7.84
CA THR A 59 7.78 -13.39 -7.38
C THR A 59 7.87 -14.42 -6.25
N LEU A 60 8.93 -15.22 -6.28
CA LEU A 60 9.26 -16.23 -5.28
C LEU A 60 10.19 -15.68 -4.20
N PHE A 61 9.82 -15.90 -2.94
CA PHE A 61 10.57 -15.45 -1.77
C PHE A 61 10.93 -16.61 -0.86
N HIS A 62 12.07 -16.49 -0.18
CA HIS A 62 12.43 -17.32 0.98
C HIS A 62 11.64 -16.86 2.21
N PRO A 63 10.93 -17.77 2.90
CA PRO A 63 10.29 -17.48 4.18
C PRO A 63 11.30 -17.63 5.32
N VAL A 64 11.83 -16.53 5.82
CA VAL A 64 12.85 -16.51 6.88
C VAL A 64 12.17 -16.33 8.23
N GLN A 65 12.37 -17.27 9.15
CA GLN A 65 11.81 -17.18 10.50
C GLN A 65 12.72 -16.34 11.39
N GLY A 66 12.15 -15.36 12.08
CA GLY A 66 12.84 -14.46 12.99
C GLY A 66 12.11 -14.30 14.32
N VAL A 67 12.81 -13.70 15.29
CA VAL A 67 12.24 -13.31 16.58
C VAL A 67 12.53 -11.84 16.79
N SER A 68 11.47 -11.07 17.03
CA SER A 68 11.59 -9.62 17.30
C SER A 68 12.26 -9.37 18.65
N GLN A 69 12.70 -8.13 18.91
CA GLN A 69 13.27 -7.72 20.20
C GLN A 69 12.36 -8.03 21.40
N ASN A 70 11.04 -8.08 21.18
CA ASN A 70 10.04 -8.36 22.21
C ASN A 70 9.70 -9.86 22.31
N GLY A 71 10.52 -10.74 21.74
CA GLY A 71 10.32 -12.19 21.78
C GLY A 71 9.21 -12.73 20.86
N ARG A 72 8.51 -11.87 20.10
CA ARG A 72 7.49 -12.32 19.15
C ARG A 72 8.14 -12.94 17.92
N GLN A 73 7.76 -14.17 17.60
CA GLN A 73 8.14 -14.83 16.35
C GLN A 73 7.48 -14.12 15.17
N PHE A 74 8.21 -14.03 14.06
CA PHE A 74 7.70 -13.49 12.80
C PHE A 74 8.36 -14.22 11.62
N THR A 75 7.74 -14.12 10.44
CA THR A 75 8.33 -14.58 9.19
C THR A 75 8.60 -13.36 8.31
N SER A 76 9.86 -13.11 7.95
CA SER A 76 10.25 -12.20 6.87
C SER A 76 10.29 -12.94 5.54
N TYR A 77 10.18 -12.19 4.45
CA TYR A 77 10.19 -12.75 3.10
C TYR A 77 11.27 -12.04 2.30
N GLU A 78 12.19 -12.80 1.74
CA GLU A 78 13.34 -12.27 1.01
C GLU A 78 13.39 -12.82 -0.41
N PHE A 79 13.63 -11.93 -1.37
CA PHE A 79 13.59 -12.27 -2.79
C PHE A 79 14.62 -13.35 -3.13
N CYS A 80 14.19 -14.39 -3.84
CA CYS A 80 15.09 -15.46 -4.27
C CYS A 80 15.70 -15.13 -5.64
N ASN A 81 16.96 -14.70 -5.66
CA ASN A 81 17.65 -14.40 -6.92
C ASN A 81 17.98 -15.65 -7.75
N ASP A 82 18.05 -16.83 -7.13
CA ASP A 82 18.35 -18.09 -7.82
C ASP A 82 17.12 -18.79 -8.41
N ALA A 83 15.92 -18.36 -8.05
CA ALA A 83 14.72 -18.91 -8.61
C ALA A 83 14.59 -18.48 -10.08
N LYS A 84 14.74 -19.41 -11.03
CA LYS A 84 14.60 -19.10 -12.48
C LYS A 84 13.28 -18.42 -12.85
N ALA A 85 12.21 -18.67 -12.09
CA ALA A 85 10.93 -17.99 -12.29
C ALA A 85 10.98 -16.50 -11.92
N ASN A 86 11.96 -16.07 -11.13
CA ASN A 86 12.24 -14.68 -10.81
C ASN A 86 13.24 -14.03 -11.78
N TYR A 87 13.70 -14.71 -12.84
CA TYR A 87 14.67 -14.11 -13.74
C TYR A 87 14.01 -13.04 -14.61
N LYS A 88 14.78 -12.01 -14.95
CA LYS A 88 14.37 -11.01 -15.92
C LYS A 88 14.25 -11.66 -17.30
N ILE A 89 13.14 -11.38 -17.98
CA ILE A 89 12.94 -11.82 -19.37
C ILE A 89 13.54 -10.76 -20.30
N LEU A 90 14.54 -11.15 -21.09
CA LEU A 90 15.20 -10.29 -22.07
C LEU A 90 14.55 -10.36 -23.44
N GLU A 91 14.13 -11.56 -23.83
CA GLU A 91 13.50 -11.81 -25.14
C GLU A 91 12.33 -12.78 -24.93
N LYS A 92 11.20 -12.48 -25.59
CA LYS A 92 9.99 -13.30 -25.60
C LYS A 92 9.80 -13.91 -26.99
N ASP A 93 9.23 -15.12 -27.06
CA ASP A 93 8.75 -15.69 -28.32
C ASP A 93 7.42 -15.05 -28.76
N GLU A 94 6.93 -15.45 -29.93
CA GLU A 94 5.65 -15.00 -30.50
C GLU A 94 4.43 -15.30 -29.62
N ARG A 95 4.57 -16.20 -28.63
CA ARG A 95 3.54 -16.57 -27.66
C ARG A 95 3.70 -15.81 -26.33
N GLY A 96 4.67 -14.89 -26.25
CA GLY A 96 4.97 -14.11 -25.05
C GLY A 96 5.80 -14.84 -24.00
N VAL A 97 6.31 -16.04 -24.30
CA VAL A 97 7.12 -16.85 -23.38
C VAL A 97 8.57 -16.39 -23.41
N GLY A 98 9.17 -16.16 -22.24
CA GLY A 98 10.58 -15.76 -22.14
C GLY A 98 11.52 -16.85 -22.65
N ILE A 99 12.21 -16.59 -23.77
CA ILE A 99 13.17 -17.52 -24.38
C ILE A 99 14.61 -17.22 -23.98
N LYS A 100 14.86 -16.00 -23.51
CA LYS A 100 16.15 -15.58 -22.95
C LYS A 100 15.89 -14.88 -21.63
N THR A 101 16.49 -15.40 -20.57
CA THR A 101 16.32 -14.88 -19.22
C THR A 101 17.67 -14.73 -18.54
N GLU A 102 17.75 -13.76 -17.63
CA GLU A 102 18.92 -13.52 -16.79
C GLU A 102 18.52 -13.29 -15.34
N PRO A 103 19.36 -13.67 -14.36
CA PRO A 103 19.18 -13.24 -12.98
C PRO A 103 19.10 -11.71 -12.87
N PHE A 104 18.34 -11.19 -11.90
CA PHE A 104 18.31 -9.74 -11.64
C PHE A 104 19.65 -9.23 -11.06
N PHE A 105 20.32 -10.07 -10.28
CA PHE A 105 21.66 -9.82 -9.77
C PHE A 105 22.59 -10.96 -10.14
N SER A 106 23.88 -10.71 -10.33
CA SER A 106 24.86 -11.76 -10.65
C SER A 106 25.05 -12.76 -9.51
N ASP A 107 24.94 -12.27 -8.27
CA ASP A 107 25.24 -13.06 -7.08
C ASP A 107 23.98 -13.72 -6.51
N PRO A 108 24.06 -14.98 -6.05
CA PRO A 108 22.96 -15.63 -5.33
C PRO A 108 22.59 -14.81 -4.09
N CYS A 109 21.31 -14.83 -3.67
CA CYS A 109 20.92 -14.13 -2.45
C CYS A 109 21.63 -14.74 -1.22
N SER A 110 21.76 -13.96 -0.15
CA SER A 110 22.45 -14.36 1.10
C SER A 110 22.00 -15.73 1.63
N HIS A 111 20.72 -16.04 1.50
CA HIS A 111 20.13 -17.30 1.94
C HIS A 111 20.51 -18.50 1.08
N CYS A 112 20.57 -18.33 -0.24
CA CYS A 112 21.08 -19.36 -1.14
C CYS A 112 22.57 -19.59 -0.95
N GLN A 113 23.34 -18.51 -0.74
CA GLN A 113 24.79 -18.58 -0.48
C GLN A 113 25.12 -19.36 0.79
N ASN A 114 24.39 -19.11 1.88
CA ASN A 114 24.68 -19.69 3.19
C ASN A 114 24.13 -21.11 3.38
N ASN A 115 23.42 -21.64 2.39
CA ASN A 115 22.84 -22.98 2.43
C ASN A 115 22.02 -23.26 3.71
N ASP A 116 21.21 -22.30 4.17
CA ASP A 116 20.50 -22.39 5.45
C ASP A 116 19.55 -23.61 5.46
N PRO A 117 19.78 -24.62 6.33
CA PRO A 117 18.94 -25.81 6.39
C PRO A 117 17.50 -25.50 6.81
N LYS A 118 17.22 -24.36 7.46
CA LYS A 118 15.84 -23.96 7.83
C LYS A 118 15.01 -23.53 6.63
N LEU A 119 15.66 -23.23 5.50
CA LEU A 119 15.01 -22.83 4.26
C LEU A 119 14.87 -24.01 3.30
N ARG A 120 15.09 -25.23 3.77
CA ARG A 120 14.97 -26.46 2.98
C ARG A 120 13.91 -27.38 3.58
N ASP A 121 13.21 -28.09 2.71
CA ASP A 121 12.29 -29.14 3.11
C ASP A 121 13.04 -30.42 3.54
N GLU A 122 12.29 -31.43 3.97
CA GLU A 122 12.83 -32.72 4.43
C GLU A 122 13.68 -33.44 3.35
N ASN A 123 13.53 -33.07 2.08
CA ASN A 123 14.28 -33.61 0.95
C ASN A 123 15.45 -32.72 0.53
N GLY A 124 15.75 -31.67 1.31
CA GLY A 124 16.82 -30.72 1.02
C GLY A 124 16.50 -29.73 -0.09
N LYS A 125 15.25 -29.61 -0.56
CA LYS A 125 14.86 -28.63 -1.59
C LYS A 125 14.55 -27.29 -0.94
N ILE A 126 14.99 -26.20 -1.58
CA ILE A 126 14.70 -24.84 -1.12
C ILE A 126 13.18 -24.61 -1.05
N ILE A 127 12.72 -24.13 0.10
CA ILE A 127 11.34 -23.71 0.34
C ILE A 127 11.18 -22.29 -0.18
N LEU A 128 10.33 -22.13 -1.19
CA LEU A 128 9.97 -20.84 -1.75
C LEU A 128 8.46 -20.62 -1.61
N ARG A 129 8.05 -19.36 -1.47
CA ARG A 129 6.64 -18.94 -1.45
C ARG A 129 6.41 -17.86 -2.49
N ASN A 130 5.34 -18.01 -3.26
CA ASN A 130 4.86 -16.93 -4.12
C ASN A 130 4.34 -15.77 -3.27
N ARG A 131 4.75 -14.56 -3.64
CA ARG A 131 4.05 -13.32 -3.31
C ARG A 131 3.52 -12.74 -4.60
N TYR A 132 2.33 -12.18 -4.52
CA TYR A 132 1.69 -11.54 -5.65
C TYR A 132 1.56 -10.06 -5.34
N ARG A 133 2.14 -9.19 -6.18
CA ARG A 133 2.10 -7.75 -5.96
C ARG A 133 1.39 -7.03 -7.09
N TYR A 134 0.50 -6.12 -6.69
CA TYR A 134 -0.32 -5.32 -7.59
C TYR A 134 -0.28 -3.86 -7.17
N TYR A 135 -0.31 -2.96 -8.16
CA TYR A 135 -0.69 -1.58 -7.94
C TYR A 135 -2.20 -1.53 -7.84
N VAL A 136 -2.69 -0.88 -6.79
CA VAL A 136 -4.12 -0.71 -6.57
C VAL A 136 -4.38 0.73 -6.16
N MET A 137 -5.54 1.25 -6.53
CA MET A 137 -6.05 2.50 -5.99
C MET A 137 -6.62 2.23 -4.59
N HIS A 138 -6.01 2.80 -3.56
CA HIS A 138 -6.47 2.72 -2.18
C HIS A 138 -7.37 3.91 -1.86
N TYR A 139 -8.67 3.67 -1.68
CA TYR A 139 -9.65 4.72 -1.42
C TYR A 139 -9.70 5.15 0.04
N GLY A 140 -9.39 4.23 0.94
CA GLY A 140 -9.32 4.48 2.36
C GLY A 140 -9.42 3.20 3.17
N THR A 141 -9.07 3.36 4.44
CA THR A 141 -9.14 2.33 5.46
C THR A 141 -10.37 2.59 6.32
N TYR A 142 -11.15 1.55 6.57
CA TYR A 142 -12.39 1.59 7.35
C TYR A 142 -12.21 0.76 8.62
N HIS A 143 -12.68 1.29 9.74
CA HIS A 143 -12.64 0.66 11.05
C HIS A 143 -14.05 0.50 11.60
N VAL A 144 -14.36 -0.69 12.13
CA VAL A 144 -15.66 -0.98 12.77
C VAL A 144 -15.74 -0.35 14.16
N GLU A 145 -14.65 -0.39 14.94
CA GLU A 145 -14.58 0.24 16.26
C GLU A 145 -13.74 1.52 16.21
N SER A 146 -13.92 2.42 17.18
CA SER A 146 -12.99 3.53 17.37
C SER A 146 -11.63 2.95 17.76
N ASN A 147 -10.69 2.93 16.81
CA ASN A 147 -9.41 2.26 16.91
C ASN A 147 -8.66 2.56 18.24
N PRO A 148 -8.22 1.57 19.03
CA PRO A 148 -7.46 1.80 20.26
C PRO A 148 -6.09 2.49 20.05
N ALA A 149 -5.56 2.55 18.82
CA ALA A 149 -4.40 3.37 18.46
C ALA A 149 -4.70 4.88 18.43
N ILE A 150 -5.94 5.31 18.73
CA ILE A 150 -6.32 6.71 18.95
C ILE A 150 -5.41 7.41 19.97
N ALA A 151 -4.85 6.70 20.96
CA ALA A 151 -3.93 7.29 21.92
C ALA A 151 -2.53 7.63 21.34
N GLU A 152 -2.14 7.02 20.21
CA GLU A 152 -0.80 7.16 19.61
C GLU A 152 -0.77 7.99 18.31
N GLN A 153 -1.91 8.44 17.78
CA GLN A 153 -1.94 9.20 16.53
C GLN A 153 -1.91 10.73 16.72
N ARG A 154 -0.95 11.34 15.99
CA ARG A 154 -0.47 12.72 16.02
C ARG A 154 -1.46 13.70 15.36
N GLU A 155 -1.28 15.01 15.59
CA GLU A 155 -2.04 16.17 15.06
C GLU A 155 -2.39 16.20 13.55
N TRP A 156 -1.85 15.30 12.71
CA TRP A 156 -2.05 15.29 11.26
C TRP A 156 -2.99 14.21 10.73
N THR A 157 -3.55 13.33 11.58
CA THR A 157 -4.68 12.47 11.19
C THR A 157 -5.98 13.29 11.18
N GLN A 158 -6.14 14.09 10.13
CA GLN A 158 -7.35 14.89 9.87
C GLN A 158 -8.55 14.00 9.51
N ASP A 159 -9.68 14.29 10.17
CA ASP A 159 -11.07 13.94 9.85
C ASP A 159 -11.41 12.48 9.52
N TRP A 160 -11.44 11.64 10.56
CA TRP A 160 -12.23 10.41 10.54
C TRP A 160 -13.70 10.77 10.32
N LYS A 161 -14.23 10.43 9.16
CA LYS A 161 -15.66 10.58 8.89
C LYS A 161 -16.37 9.28 9.21
N SER A 162 -17.44 9.38 9.99
CA SER A 162 -18.38 8.27 10.12
C SER A 162 -19.09 8.10 8.78
N VAL A 163 -19.05 6.87 8.26
CA VAL A 163 -19.68 6.52 6.98
C VAL A 163 -20.57 5.32 7.23
N GLU A 164 -21.83 5.44 6.84
CA GLU A 164 -22.74 4.31 6.82
C GLU A 164 -22.49 3.49 5.55
N VAL A 165 -22.13 2.22 5.72
CA VAL A 165 -22.02 1.25 4.64
C VAL A 165 -23.00 0.11 4.92
N GLY A 166 -24.07 0.06 4.13
CA GLY A 166 -25.15 -0.90 4.35
C GLY A 166 -25.91 -0.58 5.64
N ARG A 167 -25.79 -1.45 6.65
CA ARG A 167 -26.41 -1.30 7.98
C ARG A 167 -25.42 -0.96 9.10
N GLN A 168 -24.15 -0.77 8.76
CA GLN A 168 -23.07 -0.66 9.73
C GLN A 168 -22.36 0.68 9.55
N MET A 169 -22.05 1.32 10.68
CA MET A 169 -21.28 2.55 10.74
C MET A 169 -19.80 2.21 10.84
N TYR A 170 -18.99 2.90 10.06
CA TYR A 170 -17.53 2.75 10.06
C TYR A 170 -16.86 4.11 10.21
N TYR A 171 -15.67 4.14 10.80
CA TYR A 171 -14.79 5.30 10.76
C TYR A 171 -13.81 5.14 9.60
N ARG A 172 -13.77 6.13 8.70
CA ARG A 172 -12.95 6.08 7.48
C ARG A 172 -11.76 7.04 7.55
N GLU A 173 -10.56 6.50 7.35
CA GLU A 173 -9.37 7.26 6.94
C GLU A 173 -9.34 7.35 5.41
N THR A 174 -9.36 8.56 4.87
CA THR A 174 -9.30 8.75 3.41
C THR A 174 -7.87 8.83 2.94
N LYS A 175 -7.47 7.93 2.02
CA LYS A 175 -6.11 7.92 1.45
C LYS A 175 -6.04 8.32 -0.02
N MET A 176 -7.00 7.84 -0.83
CA MET A 176 -7.13 8.12 -2.27
C MET A 176 -5.78 8.17 -3.00
N GLN A 177 -5.01 7.09 -2.91
CA GLN A 177 -3.64 7.03 -3.42
C GLN A 177 -3.38 5.68 -4.10
N ILE A 178 -2.57 5.65 -5.16
CA ILE A 178 -2.04 4.37 -5.64
C ILE A 178 -1.13 3.79 -4.54
N GLN A 179 -1.31 2.50 -4.24
CA GLN A 179 -0.53 1.76 -3.26
C GLN A 179 -0.19 0.37 -3.79
N ILE A 180 0.79 -0.26 -3.14
CA ILE A 180 1.21 -1.63 -3.39
C ILE A 180 0.38 -2.55 -2.51
N LEU A 181 -0.29 -3.50 -3.13
CA LEU A 181 -0.97 -4.60 -2.47
C LEU A 181 -0.15 -5.87 -2.61
N GLU A 182 0.30 -6.44 -1.50
CA GLU A 182 0.98 -7.74 -1.47
C GLU A 182 0.00 -8.83 -0.99
N LEU A 183 -0.21 -9.84 -1.82
CA LEU A 183 -1.08 -10.98 -1.54
C LEU A 183 -0.25 -12.23 -1.25
N ALA A 184 -0.70 -12.99 -0.24
CA ALA A 184 -0.22 -14.34 0.00
C ALA A 184 -0.96 -15.35 -0.92
N PRO A 185 -0.45 -16.58 -1.10
CA PRO A 185 -1.09 -17.58 -1.96
C PRO A 185 -2.57 -17.85 -1.67
N GLY A 186 -2.98 -17.82 -0.40
CA GLY A 186 -4.39 -17.99 -0.05
C GLY A 186 -5.27 -16.85 -0.57
N THR A 187 -4.86 -15.61 -0.36
CA THR A 187 -5.62 -14.43 -0.80
C THR A 187 -5.59 -14.25 -2.32
N TRP A 188 -4.51 -14.66 -2.97
CA TRP A 188 -4.45 -14.72 -4.44
C TRP A 188 -5.41 -15.78 -4.99
N GLY A 189 -5.58 -16.92 -4.31
CA GLY A 189 -6.59 -17.91 -4.65
C GLY A 189 -8.00 -17.32 -4.66
N ASP A 190 -8.37 -16.55 -3.64
CA ASP A 190 -9.66 -15.85 -3.58
C ASP A 190 -9.87 -14.92 -4.80
N LEU A 191 -8.81 -14.18 -5.19
CA LEU A 191 -8.82 -13.28 -6.34
C LEU A 191 -8.92 -14.03 -7.68
N HIS A 192 -8.17 -15.13 -7.82
CA HIS A 192 -8.19 -15.99 -9.00
C HIS A 192 -9.57 -16.66 -9.17
N ASP A 193 -10.21 -17.09 -8.09
CA ASP A 193 -11.57 -17.62 -8.15
C ASP A 193 -12.57 -16.54 -8.60
N ASP A 194 -12.38 -15.28 -8.20
CA ASP A 194 -13.20 -14.17 -8.71
C ASP A 194 -12.95 -13.91 -10.20
N TYR A 195 -11.69 -13.95 -10.64
CA TYR A 195 -11.35 -13.85 -12.05
C TYR A 195 -11.98 -14.96 -12.89
N ILE A 196 -11.93 -16.22 -12.44
CA ILE A 196 -12.59 -17.34 -13.15
C ILE A 196 -14.09 -17.09 -13.30
N ARG A 197 -14.75 -16.63 -12.24
CA ARG A 197 -16.21 -16.41 -12.28
C ARG A 197 -16.62 -15.25 -13.19
N ASN A 198 -15.77 -14.24 -13.33
CA ASN A 198 -16.17 -12.96 -13.90
C ASN A 198 -15.38 -12.52 -15.14
N GLY A 199 -14.30 -13.20 -15.46
CA GLY A 199 -13.40 -12.91 -16.58
C GLY A 199 -12.39 -11.78 -16.33
N THR A 200 -12.58 -10.94 -15.32
CA THR A 200 -11.66 -9.85 -14.96
C THR A 200 -11.81 -9.43 -13.51
N ILE A 201 -10.72 -8.95 -12.90
CA ILE A 201 -10.73 -8.31 -11.57
C ILE A 201 -10.85 -6.77 -11.67
N LEU A 202 -10.78 -6.22 -12.87
CA LEU A 202 -10.83 -4.78 -13.11
C LEU A 202 -12.25 -4.22 -12.97
N GLY A 203 -12.34 -2.91 -12.69
CA GLY A 203 -13.63 -2.19 -12.54
C GLY A 203 -14.41 -2.54 -11.26
N ARG A 204 -13.86 -3.41 -10.41
CA ARG A 204 -14.49 -3.89 -9.18
C ARG A 204 -13.85 -3.28 -7.96
N THR A 205 -14.68 -3.00 -6.96
CA THR A 205 -14.23 -2.61 -5.63
C THR A 205 -14.03 -3.86 -4.78
N TYR A 206 -12.90 -3.94 -4.09
CA TYR A 206 -12.63 -5.01 -3.12
C TYR A 206 -12.39 -4.42 -1.74
N GLU A 207 -12.75 -5.21 -0.74
CA GLU A 207 -12.35 -5.05 0.65
C GLU A 207 -11.19 -5.99 0.93
N TYR A 208 -10.03 -5.43 1.24
CA TYR A 208 -8.89 -6.16 1.73
C TYR A 208 -8.94 -6.20 3.25
N ARG A 209 -9.29 -7.37 3.80
CA ARG A 209 -9.56 -7.56 5.23
C ARG A 209 -8.48 -8.41 5.88
N ARG A 210 -8.10 -8.03 7.10
CA ARG A 210 -7.30 -8.89 7.98
C ARG A 210 -8.23 -9.83 8.74
N VAL A 211 -7.91 -11.12 8.78
CA VAL A 211 -8.66 -12.15 9.50
C VAL A 211 -7.72 -12.94 10.39
N PHE A 212 -8.11 -13.18 11.64
CA PHE A 212 -7.36 -14.02 12.56
C PHE A 212 -8.02 -15.39 12.64
N ARG A 213 -7.30 -16.45 12.28
CA ARG A 213 -7.78 -17.83 12.38
C ARG A 213 -6.65 -18.72 12.89
N GLU A 214 -6.93 -19.53 13.92
CA GLU A 214 -6.00 -20.55 14.43
C GLU A 214 -4.60 -19.99 14.74
N ASN A 215 -4.53 -18.83 15.42
CA ASN A 215 -3.28 -18.11 15.73
C ASN A 215 -2.46 -17.62 14.53
N GLN A 216 -3.04 -17.61 13.33
CA GLN A 216 -2.42 -17.09 12.13
C GLN A 216 -3.18 -15.87 11.59
N VAL A 217 -2.41 -14.86 11.20
CA VAL A 217 -2.94 -13.73 10.43
C VAL A 217 -3.11 -14.18 8.98
N ARG A 218 -4.34 -14.07 8.47
CA ARG A 218 -4.66 -14.25 7.06
C ARG A 218 -5.26 -12.96 6.53
N TYR A 219 -5.17 -12.77 5.23
CA TYR A 219 -5.86 -11.68 4.55
C TYR A 219 -6.84 -12.27 3.54
N LYS A 220 -7.95 -11.57 3.34
CA LYS A 220 -8.98 -11.93 2.36
C LYS A 220 -9.30 -10.75 1.48
N LEU A 221 -9.59 -11.03 0.22
CA LEU A 221 -10.21 -10.08 -0.70
C LEU A 221 -11.67 -10.48 -0.88
N ILE A 222 -12.56 -9.51 -0.67
CA ILE A 222 -14.00 -9.70 -0.79
C ILE A 222 -14.53 -8.62 -1.71
N SER A 223 -15.31 -9.00 -2.72
CA SER A 223 -15.98 -8.02 -3.59
C SER A 223 -16.91 -7.14 -2.75
N SER A 224 -16.88 -5.84 -3.01
CA SER A 224 -17.55 -4.83 -2.20
C SER A 224 -18.51 -3.99 -3.01
N ASP A 225 -19.66 -3.70 -2.42
CA ASP A 225 -20.66 -2.78 -2.98
C ASP A 225 -20.40 -1.31 -2.58
N ILE A 226 -19.28 -1.03 -1.88
CA ILE A 226 -18.90 0.33 -1.50
C ILE A 226 -18.70 1.16 -2.76
N LYS A 227 -19.51 2.21 -2.87
CA LYS A 227 -19.40 3.21 -3.93
C LYS A 227 -18.18 4.08 -3.65
N VAL A 228 -17.28 4.14 -4.62
CA VAL A 228 -16.06 4.94 -4.57
C VAL A 228 -16.01 5.90 -5.76
N PRO A 229 -15.32 7.06 -5.63
CA PRO A 229 -15.09 7.95 -6.76
C PRO A 229 -14.40 7.24 -7.92
N SER A 230 -14.72 7.67 -9.15
CA SER A 230 -14.02 7.19 -10.35
C SER A 230 -12.80 8.05 -10.60
N PHE A 231 -11.64 7.42 -10.75
CA PHE A 231 -10.36 8.05 -11.14
C PHE A 231 -9.79 7.37 -12.39
N GLN A 232 -10.64 6.80 -13.24
CA GLN A 232 -10.21 5.92 -14.32
C GLN A 232 -9.18 6.60 -15.24
N LYS A 233 -9.43 7.84 -15.67
CA LYS A 233 -8.54 8.57 -16.59
C LYS A 233 -7.22 8.92 -15.93
N GLU A 234 -7.30 9.43 -14.70
CA GLU A 234 -6.12 9.85 -13.94
C GLU A 234 -5.26 8.63 -13.56
N LEU A 235 -5.87 7.47 -13.33
CA LEU A 235 -5.17 6.20 -13.13
C LEU A 235 -4.52 5.70 -14.43
N GLU A 236 -5.20 5.78 -15.58
CA GLU A 236 -4.61 5.41 -16.87
C GLU A 236 -3.35 6.24 -17.18
N GLU A 237 -3.39 7.54 -16.91
CA GLU A 237 -2.23 8.43 -17.05
C GLU A 237 -1.11 8.05 -16.07
N ALA A 238 -1.45 7.86 -14.79
CA ALA A 238 -0.47 7.56 -13.75
C ALA A 238 0.21 6.19 -13.93
N VAL A 239 -0.52 5.16 -14.36
CA VAL A 239 0.01 3.78 -14.50
C VAL A 239 1.20 3.71 -15.45
N SER A 240 1.21 4.54 -16.51
CA SER A 240 2.32 4.60 -17.47
C SER A 240 3.67 5.01 -16.85
N SER A 241 3.63 5.69 -15.71
CA SER A 241 4.81 6.19 -14.99
C SER A 241 5.26 5.29 -13.84
N LEU A 242 4.49 4.23 -13.53
CA LEU A 242 4.82 3.34 -12.42
C LEU A 242 5.99 2.42 -12.82
N PRO A 243 6.98 2.23 -11.93
CA PRO A 243 8.06 1.31 -12.20
C PRO A 243 7.56 -0.14 -12.21
N PRO A 244 8.29 -1.06 -12.87
CA PRO A 244 8.01 -2.47 -12.78
C PRO A 244 7.99 -2.95 -11.32
N MET A 245 6.95 -3.68 -10.95
CA MET A 245 6.81 -4.22 -9.59
C MET A 245 7.95 -5.20 -9.24
N THR A 246 8.54 -5.86 -10.24
CA THR A 246 9.74 -6.69 -10.08
C THR A 246 10.94 -5.93 -9.54
N ASP A 247 11.10 -4.65 -9.90
CA ASP A 247 12.21 -3.81 -9.40
C ASP A 247 12.02 -3.48 -7.91
N ILE A 248 10.78 -3.38 -7.46
CA ILE A 248 10.42 -3.26 -6.04
C ILE A 248 10.63 -4.60 -5.31
N SER A 249 10.26 -5.71 -5.93
CA SER A 249 10.42 -7.07 -5.37
C SER A 249 11.86 -7.49 -5.17
N THR A 250 12.73 -7.14 -6.10
CA THR A 250 14.17 -7.39 -6.03
C THR A 250 14.89 -6.47 -5.04
N GLY A 251 14.24 -5.38 -4.61
CA GLY A 251 14.88 -4.33 -3.81
C GLY A 251 15.81 -3.42 -4.62
N ALA A 252 15.81 -3.53 -5.96
CA ALA A 252 16.53 -2.61 -6.84
C ALA A 252 15.97 -1.17 -6.75
N LEU A 253 14.66 -1.06 -6.54
CA LEU A 253 14.00 0.18 -6.14
C LEU A 253 13.61 0.09 -4.67
N THR A 254 14.18 0.97 -3.85
CA THR A 254 13.91 1.02 -2.40
C THR A 254 12.98 2.15 -1.99
N GLU A 255 12.82 3.14 -2.87
CA GLU A 255 12.02 4.34 -2.63
C GLU A 255 11.18 4.71 -3.86
N ILE A 256 9.92 5.07 -3.62
CA ILE A 256 9.00 5.54 -4.65
C ILE A 256 7.98 6.45 -4.00
N ASP A 257 7.61 7.53 -4.68
CA ASP A 257 6.47 8.37 -4.30
C ASP A 257 5.31 8.07 -5.24
N LEU A 258 4.22 7.55 -4.68
CA LEU A 258 3.03 7.19 -5.44
C LEU A 258 2.02 8.35 -5.46
N PRO A 259 1.33 8.59 -6.58
CA PRO A 259 0.45 9.74 -6.74
C PRO A 259 -0.76 9.66 -5.81
N VAL A 260 -1.08 10.82 -5.22
CA VAL A 260 -2.28 11.04 -4.38
C VAL A 260 -3.33 11.76 -5.23
N PHE A 261 -4.55 11.24 -5.21
CA PHE A 261 -5.68 11.78 -5.95
C PHE A 261 -6.58 12.55 -4.99
N GLN A 262 -7.03 13.71 -5.42
CA GLN A 262 -8.00 14.50 -4.69
C GLN A 262 -9.35 14.33 -5.39
N THR A 263 -10.41 14.03 -4.65
CA THR A 263 -11.76 14.32 -5.13
C THR A 263 -11.83 15.80 -5.42
N ALA A 264 -12.36 16.19 -6.59
CA ALA A 264 -12.69 17.58 -6.90
C ALA A 264 -13.27 18.21 -5.64
N LYS A 265 -12.59 19.26 -5.14
CA LYS A 265 -12.97 19.94 -3.90
C LYS A 265 -14.48 20.10 -3.91
N LYS A 266 -15.17 19.68 -2.83
CA LYS A 266 -16.39 20.38 -2.44
C LYS A 266 -16.03 21.85 -2.57
N GLU A 267 -16.66 22.58 -3.50
CA GLU A 267 -16.72 24.03 -3.42
C GLU A 267 -16.92 24.33 -1.95
N LYS A 268 -15.98 25.09 -1.38
CA LYS A 268 -15.89 25.41 0.05
C LYS A 268 -17.29 25.36 0.63
N GLU A 269 -17.54 24.42 1.55
CA GLU A 269 -18.69 24.54 2.44
C GLU A 269 -18.74 26.02 2.80
N GLN A 270 -19.84 26.66 2.39
CA GLN A 270 -20.05 28.08 2.63
C GLN A 270 -19.56 28.33 4.04
N VAL A 271 -18.58 29.22 4.18
CA VAL A 271 -18.38 29.90 5.44
C VAL A 271 -19.75 30.54 5.65
N VAL A 272 -20.60 29.87 6.42
CA VAL A 272 -21.79 30.49 6.97
C VAL A 272 -21.19 31.55 7.87
N ASN A 273 -21.10 32.76 7.33
CA ASN A 273 -20.79 33.91 8.16
C ASN A 273 -21.85 33.88 9.25
N ASP A 274 -21.39 33.81 10.50
CA ASP A 274 -22.23 33.90 11.70
C ASP A 274 -23.04 35.22 11.77
N ASP A 275 -22.88 36.12 10.79
CA ASP A 275 -23.70 37.32 10.59
C ASP A 275 -25.19 37.01 10.33
N ALA A 276 -25.55 35.78 9.92
CA ALA A 276 -26.95 35.39 9.74
C ALA A 276 -27.71 35.23 11.08
N PHE A 277 -27.02 34.90 12.18
CA PHE A 277 -27.62 34.80 13.51
C PHE A 277 -27.55 36.10 14.32
N ALA A 278 -26.62 37.02 13.98
CA ALA A 278 -26.57 38.34 14.61
C ALA A 278 -27.75 39.24 14.19
N ASN A 279 -28.28 39.08 12.97
CA ASN A 279 -29.40 39.88 12.47
C ASN A 279 -30.79 39.36 12.87
N MET A 280 -30.88 38.25 13.62
CA MET A 280 -32.14 37.72 14.16
C MET A 280 -32.35 38.06 15.65
N ALA A 281 -31.39 38.70 16.30
CA ALA A 281 -31.45 39.06 17.72
C ALA A 281 -31.89 40.52 17.98
N ASN A 282 -32.24 41.31 16.95
CA ASN A 282 -32.67 42.71 17.08
C ASN A 282 -34.17 42.93 16.80
N PHE A 283 -35.02 41.93 17.00
CA PHE A 283 -36.46 42.18 17.20
C PHE A 283 -36.75 42.11 18.70
N GLU A 284 -36.22 43.10 19.44
CA GLU A 284 -36.79 43.48 20.73
C GLU A 284 -38.01 44.36 20.46
N ASP A 285 -39.16 43.84 20.89
CA ASP A 285 -40.41 44.49 21.29
C ASP A 285 -40.53 46.01 21.04
N GLU A 286 -41.37 46.39 20.08
CA GLU A 286 -42.10 47.67 20.12
C GLU A 286 -43.57 47.39 20.44
N GLU A 287 -44.01 47.96 21.56
CA GLU A 287 -45.39 48.02 22.08
C GLU A 287 -46.41 48.63 21.11
#